data_AF-A0A7K9L4I1-F1
#
_entry.id   AF-A0A7K9L4I1-F1
#
_cell.length_a   1.000
_cell.length_b   1.000
_cell.length_c   1.000
_cell.angle_alpha   90.00
_cell.angle_beta   90.00
_cell.angle_gamma   90.00
#
_symmetry.space_group_name_H-M   'P 1'
#
loop_
_entity.id
_entity.type
_entity.pdbx_description
1 polymer ?
#
loop_
_entity_poly.entity_id
_entity_poly.type
_entity_poly.pdbx_seq_one_letter_code
_entity_poly.pdbx_strand_id
1 'polypeptide(L)'
;QTLRLQRHRERVLHVQLNRPSKRNAINLLCWRELVQCFQDISRDPSCRAVVVSGAGSAFTAGEPGGVPGPLGPLGGSGLGIWGWGFGVRVGDLGLGSGHRSLPGVDLISACDIRLCSQDASFQVKEVDMGLAADVGTLQRLPKIVGNQSLVNELAFTARVMRAPEALSCGLVSRVLPDKETLLEVALEVAVAIAARSPVAVQGTKINLLYSRDRPVSEGLLHMATWNMAMLQTEDIPKSVQAALDKKRPEDVPFAKL
;
A
#
# COMPACT_ATOMS: atom_id res chain seq x y z
N GLN A 1 -22.01 -2.16 -2.96
CA GLN A 1 -20.73 -2.14 -2.20
C GLN A 1 -19.61 -2.41 -3.18
N THR A 2 -18.65 -1.50 -3.30
CA THR A 2 -17.52 -1.63 -4.25
C THR A 2 -16.25 -2.17 -3.60
N LEU A 3 -16.19 -2.17 -2.27
CA LEU A 3 -15.19 -2.83 -1.46
C LEU A 3 -15.77 -4.02 -0.69
N ARG A 4 -14.91 -4.97 -0.31
CA ARG A 4 -15.21 -6.04 0.64
C ARG A 4 -14.14 -6.00 1.72
N LEU A 5 -14.56 -5.89 2.99
CA LEU A 5 -13.67 -5.93 4.14
C LEU A 5 -13.83 -7.27 4.86
N GLN A 6 -12.72 -7.94 5.13
CA GLN A 6 -12.69 -9.18 5.90
C GLN A 6 -11.62 -9.08 6.99
N ARG A 7 -11.93 -9.53 8.21
CA ARG A 7 -10.93 -9.60 9.26
C ARG A 7 -10.23 -10.95 9.18
N HIS A 8 -8.91 -10.92 9.01
CA HIS A 8 -8.04 -12.08 9.05
C HIS A 8 -7.30 -12.09 10.38
N ARG A 9 -7.34 -13.19 11.14
CA ARG A 9 -6.64 -13.36 12.43
C ARG A 9 -6.64 -12.09 13.30
N GLU A 10 -7.76 -11.73 13.94
CA GLU A 10 -8.03 -10.59 14.87
C GLU A 10 -7.48 -9.18 14.54
N ARG A 11 -6.22 -9.04 14.11
CA ARG A 11 -5.44 -7.81 13.94
C ARG A 11 -5.11 -7.47 12.49
N VAL A 12 -5.45 -8.33 11.53
CA VAL A 12 -5.24 -8.07 10.09
C VAL A 12 -6.57 -7.80 9.40
N LEU A 13 -6.64 -6.75 8.59
CA LEU A 13 -7.79 -6.45 7.74
C LEU A 13 -7.45 -6.69 6.27
N HIS A 14 -8.32 -7.40 5.57
CA HIS A 14 -8.25 -7.59 4.12
C HIS A 14 -9.27 -6.68 3.45
N VAL A 15 -8.78 -5.68 2.73
CA VAL A 15 -9.58 -4.74 1.92
C VAL A 15 -9.49 -5.18 0.47
N GLN A 16 -10.58 -5.73 -0.04
CA GLN A 16 -10.65 -6.22 -1.42
C GLN A 16 -11.49 -5.29 -2.29
N LEU A 17 -10.94 -4.81 -3.41
CA LEU A 17 -11.74 -4.18 -4.47
C LEU A 17 -12.69 -5.24 -5.03
N ASN A 18 -14.00 -4.98 -4.97
CA ASN A 18 -15.04 -5.98 -5.16
C ASN A 18 -16.01 -5.60 -6.29
N ARG A 19 -15.46 -5.33 -7.48
CA ARG A 19 -16.22 -5.13 -8.73
C ARG A 19 -15.66 -6.01 -9.86
N PRO A 20 -15.56 -7.34 -9.68
CA PRO A 20 -14.87 -8.22 -10.63
C PRO A 20 -15.46 -8.17 -12.05
N SER A 21 -16.79 -8.02 -12.18
CA SER A 21 -17.47 -7.87 -13.48
C SER A 21 -17.08 -6.60 -14.25
N LYS A 22 -16.50 -5.61 -13.57
CA LYS A 22 -15.93 -4.39 -14.15
C LYS A 22 -14.42 -4.32 -13.96
N ARG A 23 -13.77 -5.48 -13.75
CA ARG A 23 -12.33 -5.59 -13.42
C ARG A 23 -11.89 -4.62 -12.33
N ASN A 24 -12.71 -4.41 -11.32
CA ASN A 24 -12.41 -3.54 -10.19
C ASN A 24 -12.11 -2.08 -10.57
N ALA A 25 -12.73 -1.58 -11.65
CA ALA A 25 -12.63 -0.17 -12.01
C ALA A 25 -13.03 0.72 -10.82
N ILE A 26 -12.28 1.80 -10.57
CA ILE A 26 -12.49 2.71 -9.44
C ILE A 26 -13.38 3.86 -9.92
N ASN A 27 -14.68 3.77 -9.63
CA ASN A 27 -15.60 4.89 -9.86
C ASN A 27 -15.64 5.80 -8.62
N LEU A 28 -16.35 6.93 -8.71
CA LEU A 28 -16.50 7.87 -7.59
C LEU A 28 -16.99 7.22 -6.29
N LEU A 29 -17.89 6.23 -6.38
CA LEU A 29 -18.35 5.49 -5.20
C LEU A 29 -17.21 4.68 -4.56
N CYS A 30 -16.43 3.95 -5.37
CA CYS A 30 -15.26 3.21 -4.91
C CYS A 30 -14.20 4.12 -4.30
N TRP A 31 -13.97 5.29 -4.89
CA TRP A 31 -13.09 6.30 -4.32
C TRP A 31 -13.55 6.75 -2.93
N ARG A 32 -14.83 7.11 -2.78
CA ARG A 32 -15.41 7.50 -1.48
C ARG A 32 -15.35 6.36 -0.46
N GLU A 33 -15.68 5.13 -0.87
CA GLU A 33 -15.59 3.95 -0.01
C GLU A 33 -14.15 3.68 0.43
N LEU A 34 -13.15 3.86 -0.44
CA LEU A 34 -11.73 3.70 -0.10
C LEU A 34 -11.28 4.73 0.93
N VAL A 35 -11.62 6.01 0.74
CA VAL A 35 -11.28 7.07 1.70
C VAL A 35 -11.91 6.78 3.07
N GLN A 36 -13.20 6.48 3.10
CA GLN A 36 -13.90 6.16 4.36
C GLN A 36 -13.31 4.91 5.02
N CYS A 37 -13.08 3.85 4.25
CA CYS A 37 -12.51 2.60 4.75
C CYS A 37 -11.17 2.82 5.45
N PHE A 38 -10.25 3.58 4.85
CA PHE A 38 -8.93 3.80 5.45
C PHE A 38 -8.94 4.82 6.59
N GLN A 39 -9.90 5.76 6.61
CA GLN A 39 -10.18 6.60 7.78
C GLN A 39 -10.65 5.75 8.96
N ASP A 40 -11.57 4.83 8.73
CA ASP A 40 -12.07 3.93 9.78
C ASP A 40 -10.97 3.00 10.29
N ILE A 41 -10.16 2.44 9.38
CA ILE A 41 -8.99 1.61 9.73
C ILE A 41 -7.99 2.40 10.58
N SER A 42 -7.72 3.67 10.24
CA SER A 42 -6.77 4.50 11.00
C SER A 42 -7.21 4.77 12.44
N ARG A 43 -8.51 4.63 12.73
CA ARG A 43 -9.11 4.79 14.05
C ARG A 43 -9.40 3.47 14.75
N ASP A 44 -9.16 2.33 14.10
CA ASP A 44 -9.38 1.01 14.68
C ASP A 44 -8.13 0.56 15.45
N PRO A 45 -8.12 0.63 16.80
CA PRO A 45 -6.95 0.28 17.60
C PRO A 45 -6.64 -1.23 17.58
N SER A 46 -7.55 -2.04 17.06
CA SER A 46 -7.35 -3.48 16.88
C SER A 46 -6.65 -3.84 15.57
N CYS A 47 -6.69 -2.96 14.57
CA CYS A 47 -6.05 -3.19 13.27
C CYS A 47 -4.56 -2.86 13.34
N ARG A 48 -3.70 -3.81 12.98
CA ARG A 48 -2.24 -3.63 12.94
C ARG A 48 -1.65 -3.77 11.55
N ALA A 49 -2.30 -4.51 10.66
CA ALA A 49 -1.89 -4.63 9.28
C ALA A 49 -3.10 -4.73 8.34
N VAL A 50 -2.93 -4.24 7.12
CA VAL A 50 -3.93 -4.27 6.06
C VAL A 50 -3.34 -4.99 4.85
N VAL A 51 -4.13 -5.86 4.24
CA VAL A 51 -3.86 -6.41 2.90
C VAL A 51 -4.84 -5.80 1.93
N VAL A 52 -4.35 -5.28 0.80
CA VAL A 52 -5.22 -4.76 -0.27
C VAL A 52 -5.08 -5.64 -1.51
N SER A 53 -6.21 -6.10 -2.05
CA SER A 53 -6.25 -6.94 -3.26
C SER A 53 -7.45 -6.62 -4.15
N GLY A 54 -7.50 -7.18 -5.36
CA GLY A 54 -8.69 -7.15 -6.22
C GLY A 54 -9.45 -8.49 -6.22
N ALA A 55 -10.77 -8.47 -6.33
CA ALA A 55 -11.59 -9.64 -6.59
C ALA A 55 -11.53 -10.04 -8.08
N GLY A 56 -11.67 -11.33 -8.40
CA GLY A 56 -11.60 -11.82 -9.78
C GLY A 56 -10.19 -11.80 -10.37
N SER A 57 -10.05 -11.66 -11.69
CA SER A 57 -8.77 -11.83 -12.41
C SER A 57 -7.88 -10.60 -12.49
N ALA A 58 -8.28 -9.47 -11.89
CA ALA A 58 -7.50 -8.23 -11.97
C ALA A 58 -7.51 -7.50 -10.62
N PHE A 59 -6.42 -6.81 -10.31
CA PHE A 59 -6.32 -5.89 -9.19
C PHE A 59 -7.27 -4.71 -9.42
N THR A 60 -7.02 -3.91 -10.46
CA THR A 60 -7.95 -2.89 -10.96
C THR A 60 -7.72 -2.62 -12.44
N ALA A 61 -8.80 -2.37 -13.17
CA ALA A 61 -8.74 -1.89 -14.53
C ALA A 61 -8.54 -0.39 -14.62
N GLY A 62 -8.64 0.40 -13.53
CA GLY A 62 -8.53 1.86 -13.57
C GLY A 62 -9.85 2.62 -13.42
N GLU A 63 -9.89 3.89 -13.80
CA GLU A 63 -11.11 4.71 -13.74
C GLU A 63 -12.00 4.42 -14.97
N PRO A 64 -13.32 4.23 -14.80
CA PRO A 64 -14.20 3.98 -15.93
C PRO A 64 -14.50 5.26 -16.72
N GLY A 65 -13.67 5.56 -17.73
CA GLY A 65 -14.00 6.48 -18.83
C GLY A 65 -13.82 7.99 -18.53
N GLY A 66 -13.14 8.67 -19.47
CA GLY A 66 -13.01 10.12 -19.68
C GLY A 66 -13.52 11.08 -18.60
N VAL A 67 -12.56 11.72 -17.93
CA VAL A 67 -12.64 13.01 -17.21
C VAL A 67 -13.87 13.19 -16.31
N PRO A 68 -13.75 12.94 -15.00
CA PRO A 68 -14.46 13.80 -14.07
C PRO A 68 -13.88 15.21 -14.25
N GLY A 69 -14.73 16.22 -14.47
CA GLY A 69 -14.30 17.62 -14.37
C GLY A 69 -13.49 17.83 -13.07
N PRO A 70 -12.63 18.87 -13.01
CA PRO A 70 -11.53 18.96 -12.06
C PRO A 70 -11.99 18.48 -10.69
N LEU A 71 -11.49 17.31 -10.27
CA LEU A 71 -11.56 16.92 -8.88
C LEU A 71 -10.84 18.07 -8.18
N GLY A 72 -11.61 18.98 -7.57
CA GLY A 72 -11.08 20.15 -6.91
C GLY A 72 -10.12 19.76 -5.77
N PRO A 73 -9.80 20.66 -4.83
CA PRO A 73 -8.72 20.47 -3.85
C PRO A 73 -8.88 19.30 -2.83
N LEU A 74 -9.71 18.30 -3.10
CA LEU A 74 -9.69 16.97 -2.49
C LEU A 74 -8.35 16.24 -2.70
N GLY A 75 -7.57 16.60 -3.73
CA GLY A 75 -6.23 16.06 -3.96
C GLY A 75 -5.20 16.41 -2.88
N GLY A 76 -5.42 17.50 -2.13
CA GLY A 76 -4.47 17.96 -1.10
C GLY A 76 -4.71 17.41 0.31
N SER A 77 -5.97 17.16 0.69
CA SER A 77 -6.32 16.84 2.09
C SER A 77 -6.77 15.40 2.32
N GLY A 78 -7.29 14.70 1.29
CA GLY A 78 -7.72 13.30 1.40
C GLY A 78 -6.59 12.28 1.25
N LEU A 79 -5.53 12.64 0.52
CA LEU A 79 -4.36 11.79 0.25
C LEU A 79 -3.25 11.88 1.32
N GLY A 80 -3.36 12.84 2.26
CA GLY A 80 -2.50 12.91 3.45
C GLY A 80 -2.86 11.90 4.55
N ILE A 81 -4.03 11.25 4.45
CA ILE A 81 -4.57 10.35 5.48
C ILE A 81 -3.99 8.92 5.38
N TRP A 82 -3.35 8.55 4.27
CA TRP A 82 -2.79 7.21 4.05
C TRP A 82 -1.50 6.93 4.85
N GLY A 83 -1.09 7.87 5.72
CA GLY A 83 0.04 7.72 6.64
C GLY A 83 -0.15 6.67 7.74
N TRP A 84 -1.33 6.05 7.87
CA TRP A 84 -1.70 5.27 9.06
C TRP A 84 -2.20 3.83 8.81
N GLY A 85 -2.15 3.32 7.57
CA GLY A 85 -2.50 1.92 7.26
C GLY A 85 -1.30 1.13 6.74
N PHE A 86 -0.85 0.08 7.43
CA PHE A 86 0.18 -0.84 6.91
C PHE A 86 -0.40 -1.64 5.76
N GLY A 87 0.19 -1.57 4.57
CA GLY A 87 -0.27 -2.32 3.41
C GLY A 87 0.74 -3.35 2.90
N VAL A 88 0.44 -4.65 3.01
CA VAL A 88 1.04 -5.67 2.13
C VAL A 88 0.10 -5.86 0.95
N ARG A 89 0.60 -5.74 -0.28
CA ARG A 89 -0.26 -5.87 -1.46
C ARG A 89 -0.01 -7.08 -2.32
N VAL A 90 -1.14 -7.53 -2.89
CA VAL A 90 -1.37 -8.62 -3.83
C VAL A 90 -1.92 -7.97 -5.10
N GLY A 91 -1.07 -7.66 -6.08
CA GLY A 91 -1.48 -6.94 -7.28
C GLY A 91 -1.17 -7.67 -8.57
N ASP A 92 -2.18 -8.30 -9.17
CA ASP A 92 -2.14 -8.81 -10.55
C ASP A 92 -2.89 -7.84 -11.46
N LEU A 93 -2.20 -7.07 -12.30
CA LEU A 93 -2.89 -6.43 -13.43
C LEU A 93 -2.94 -7.45 -14.57
N GLY A 94 -4.03 -8.21 -14.61
CA GLY A 94 -4.29 -9.14 -15.71
C GLY A 94 -4.51 -8.41 -17.04
N LEU A 95 -3.91 -8.94 -18.10
CA LEU A 95 -4.12 -8.50 -19.48
C LEU A 95 -5.55 -8.75 -19.92
N GLY A 96 -6.19 -7.70 -20.42
CA GLY A 96 -7.31 -7.83 -21.34
C GLY A 96 -7.22 -6.70 -22.34
N SER A 97 -6.90 -7.04 -23.58
CA SER A 97 -6.77 -6.16 -24.74
C SER A 97 -7.84 -5.05 -24.70
N GLY A 98 -7.39 -3.79 -24.58
CA GLY A 98 -8.23 -2.60 -24.80
C GLY A 98 -8.87 -1.88 -23.60
N HIS A 99 -8.35 -1.94 -22.37
CA HIS A 99 -8.99 -1.24 -21.22
C HIS A 99 -8.04 -0.49 -20.26
N ARG A 100 -8.63 0.49 -19.54
CA ARG A 100 -8.12 1.84 -19.16
C ARG A 100 -7.62 1.99 -17.70
N SER A 101 -6.33 1.82 -17.40
CA SER A 101 -5.71 1.78 -16.04
C SER A 101 -5.30 3.14 -15.42
N LEU A 102 -6.07 3.68 -14.47
CA LEU A 102 -5.93 5.08 -14.01
C LEU A 102 -6.26 5.36 -12.52
N PRO A 103 -6.30 4.37 -11.61
CA PRO A 103 -5.60 4.60 -10.34
C PRO A 103 -4.83 3.38 -9.82
N GLY A 104 -4.51 2.42 -10.69
CA GLY A 104 -3.78 1.21 -10.28
C GLY A 104 -2.41 1.56 -9.68
N VAL A 105 -1.62 2.35 -10.41
CA VAL A 105 -0.27 2.76 -10.00
C VAL A 105 -0.29 3.81 -8.88
N ASP A 106 -1.27 4.73 -8.89
CA ASP A 106 -1.46 5.72 -7.82
C ASP A 106 -1.77 5.03 -6.50
N LEU A 107 -2.70 4.06 -6.55
CA LEU A 107 -3.03 3.26 -5.40
C LEU A 107 -1.79 2.46 -4.98
N ILE A 108 -1.13 1.73 -5.90
CA ILE A 108 0.01 0.86 -5.56
C ILE A 108 1.25 1.58 -5.02
N SER A 109 1.50 2.81 -5.47
CA SER A 109 2.62 3.64 -5.02
C SER A 109 2.42 4.24 -3.62
N ALA A 110 1.19 4.21 -3.09
CA ALA A 110 0.87 4.73 -1.76
C ALA A 110 0.97 3.71 -0.59
N CYS A 111 1.17 2.41 -0.85
CA CYS A 111 1.40 1.43 0.24
C CYS A 111 2.87 1.12 0.43
N ASP A 112 3.14 0.53 1.59
CA ASP A 112 4.47 0.25 2.09
C ASP A 112 5.13 -0.94 1.38
N ILE A 113 4.42 -2.07 1.24
CA ILE A 113 4.93 -3.33 0.68
C ILE A 113 4.10 -3.75 -0.52
N ARG A 114 4.76 -4.18 -1.61
CA ARG A 114 4.12 -4.56 -2.87
C ARG A 114 4.61 -5.94 -3.30
N LEU A 115 3.68 -6.87 -3.50
CA LEU A 115 3.90 -8.19 -4.09
C LEU A 115 2.97 -8.32 -5.31
N CYS A 116 3.37 -9.10 -6.30
CA CYS A 116 2.54 -9.37 -7.48
C CYS A 116 2.68 -10.83 -7.93
N SER A 117 1.76 -11.34 -8.73
CA SER A 117 1.96 -12.63 -9.39
C SER A 117 2.80 -12.47 -10.66
N GLN A 118 3.14 -13.60 -11.27
CA GLN A 118 3.91 -13.69 -12.49
C GLN A 118 3.18 -13.05 -13.69
N ASP A 119 1.85 -13.07 -13.72
CA ASP A 119 1.05 -12.53 -14.83
C ASP A 119 0.77 -11.02 -14.71
N ALA A 120 1.18 -10.41 -13.59
CA ALA A 120 0.95 -9.02 -13.30
C ALA A 120 1.61 -8.09 -14.34
N SER A 121 0.92 -7.00 -14.61
CA SER A 121 1.44 -5.87 -15.37
C SER A 121 1.30 -4.57 -14.58
N PHE A 122 1.86 -3.47 -15.06
CA PHE A 122 1.77 -2.13 -14.47
C PHE A 122 1.80 -1.11 -15.60
N GLN A 123 0.96 -0.07 -15.53
CA GLN A 123 0.85 0.92 -16.59
C GLN A 123 0.43 2.27 -16.01
N VAL A 124 1.24 3.30 -16.27
CA VAL A 124 0.90 4.71 -16.05
C VAL A 124 0.22 5.19 -17.34
N LYS A 125 -1.11 5.16 -17.39
CA LYS A 125 -1.88 5.27 -18.65
C LYS A 125 -2.41 6.68 -18.91
N GLU A 126 -2.19 7.61 -18.00
CA GLU A 126 -2.80 8.93 -17.99
C GLU A 126 -2.53 9.70 -19.29
N VAL A 127 -1.32 9.57 -19.84
CA VAL A 127 -0.92 10.23 -21.09
C VAL A 127 -1.68 9.73 -22.33
N ASP A 128 -2.15 8.47 -22.36
CA ASP A 128 -3.03 7.96 -23.44
C ASP A 128 -4.38 8.71 -23.47
N MET A 129 -4.75 9.37 -22.37
CA MET A 129 -5.96 10.20 -22.27
C MET A 129 -5.69 11.70 -22.39
N GLY A 130 -4.44 12.10 -22.63
CA GLY A 130 -4.05 13.51 -22.62
C GLY A 130 -4.04 14.14 -21.23
N LEU A 131 -3.88 13.34 -20.17
CA LEU A 131 -3.81 13.81 -18.79
C LEU A 131 -2.45 13.44 -18.19
N ALA A 132 -1.88 14.30 -17.35
CA ALA A 132 -0.75 13.93 -16.49
C ALA A 132 -1.28 13.31 -15.21
N ALA A 133 -0.64 12.24 -14.70
CA ALA A 133 -1.11 11.59 -13.48
C ALA A 133 -1.09 12.52 -12.26
N ASP A 134 -2.25 12.68 -11.64
CA ASP A 134 -2.54 13.74 -10.66
C ASP A 134 -2.95 13.20 -9.28
N VAL A 135 -3.12 11.88 -9.12
CA VAL A 135 -3.57 11.24 -7.86
C VAL A 135 -2.40 10.68 -7.02
N GLY A 136 -1.17 10.79 -7.52
CA GLY A 136 0.03 10.54 -6.72
C GLY A 136 1.14 9.75 -7.39
N THR A 137 0.90 9.14 -8.56
CA THR A 137 1.95 8.38 -9.27
C THR A 137 3.20 9.23 -9.48
N LEU A 138 3.08 10.46 -9.96
CA LEU A 138 4.24 11.33 -10.22
C LEU A 138 4.98 11.76 -8.95
N GLN A 139 4.30 11.78 -7.79
CA GLN A 139 4.87 12.20 -6.51
C GLN A 139 5.49 11.04 -5.72
N ARG A 140 5.04 9.80 -5.96
CA ARG A 140 5.42 8.62 -5.18
C ARG A 140 6.25 7.61 -5.97
N LEU A 141 5.92 7.36 -7.24
CA LEU A 141 6.62 6.35 -8.06
C LEU A 141 8.14 6.61 -8.16
N PRO A 142 8.62 7.85 -8.41
CA PRO A 142 10.06 8.16 -8.38
C PRO A 142 10.77 7.85 -7.06
N LYS A 143 10.01 7.80 -5.95
CA LYS A 143 10.56 7.60 -4.60
C LYS A 143 10.60 6.14 -4.16
N ILE A 144 10.04 5.24 -4.97
CA ILE A 144 9.95 3.79 -4.67
C ILE A 144 10.55 2.92 -5.79
N VAL A 145 10.90 3.52 -6.93
CA VAL A 145 11.62 2.88 -8.03
C VAL A 145 12.99 3.52 -8.15
N GLY A 146 14.05 2.71 -8.24
CA GLY A 146 15.43 3.20 -8.20
C GLY A 146 15.95 3.85 -9.49
N ASN A 147 15.16 3.82 -10.57
CA ASN A 147 15.58 4.28 -11.90
C ASN A 147 14.66 5.38 -12.43
N GLN A 148 15.11 6.64 -12.33
CA GLN A 148 14.35 7.80 -12.82
C GLN A 148 14.14 7.78 -14.34
N SER A 149 15.11 7.28 -15.13
CA SER A 149 14.96 7.19 -16.59
C SER A 149 13.83 6.24 -16.95
N LEU A 150 13.73 5.10 -16.27
CA LEU A 150 12.64 4.16 -16.45
C LEU A 150 11.29 4.77 -16.04
N VAL A 151 11.23 5.50 -14.92
CA VAL A 151 9.99 6.18 -14.49
C VAL A 151 9.51 7.18 -15.55
N ASN A 152 10.43 7.96 -16.13
CA ASN A 152 10.12 8.88 -17.22
C ASN A 152 9.57 8.13 -18.44
N GLU A 153 10.23 7.05 -18.85
CA GLU A 153 9.78 6.22 -19.97
C GLU A 153 8.35 5.68 -19.74
N LEU A 154 8.09 5.08 -18.57
CA LEU A 154 6.76 4.56 -18.22
C LEU A 154 5.69 5.64 -18.22
N ALA A 155 5.99 6.83 -17.69
CA ALA A 155 5.06 7.94 -17.61
C ALA A 155 4.80 8.61 -18.97
N PHE A 156 5.79 8.69 -19.85
CA PHE A 156 5.67 9.36 -21.14
C PHE A 156 5.13 8.46 -22.25
N THR A 157 5.42 7.16 -22.21
CA THR A 157 5.01 6.23 -23.28
C THR A 157 3.77 5.42 -22.94
N ALA A 158 3.29 5.50 -21.69
CA ALA A 158 2.24 4.63 -21.15
C ALA A 158 2.47 3.15 -21.45
N ARG A 159 3.71 2.68 -21.59
CA ARG A 159 3.94 1.27 -21.93
C ARG A 159 3.64 0.37 -20.73
N VAL A 160 3.38 -0.89 -21.03
CA VAL A 160 3.13 -1.90 -20.00
C VAL A 160 4.47 -2.40 -19.45
N MET A 161 4.64 -2.31 -18.13
CA MET A 161 5.71 -2.95 -17.36
C MET A 161 5.23 -4.29 -16.83
N ARG A 162 6.02 -5.35 -16.96
CA ARG A 162 5.68 -6.71 -16.49
C ARG A 162 6.32 -7.04 -15.15
N ALA A 163 5.82 -8.07 -14.48
CA ALA A 163 6.33 -8.52 -13.18
C ALA A 163 7.86 -8.65 -13.09
N PRO A 164 8.59 -9.22 -14.08
CA PRO A 164 10.06 -9.31 -13.99
C PRO A 164 10.76 -7.93 -13.98
N GLU A 165 10.29 -7.00 -14.81
CA GLU A 165 10.82 -5.64 -14.85
C GLU A 165 10.46 -4.88 -13.56
N ALA A 166 9.21 -5.02 -13.08
CA ALA A 166 8.75 -4.44 -11.82
C ALA A 166 9.56 -4.92 -10.61
N LEU A 167 9.98 -6.19 -10.61
CA LEU A 167 10.90 -6.73 -9.59
C LEU A 167 12.29 -6.10 -9.73
N SER A 168 12.82 -6.07 -10.95
CA SER A 168 14.17 -5.57 -11.22
C SER A 168 14.35 -4.08 -10.87
N CYS A 169 13.30 -3.27 -11.03
CA CYS A 169 13.35 -1.84 -10.76
C CYS A 169 12.98 -1.46 -9.31
N GLY A 170 12.61 -2.46 -8.49
CA GLY A 170 12.25 -2.28 -7.08
C GLY A 170 10.79 -1.87 -6.83
N LEU A 171 9.93 -1.84 -7.86
CA LEU A 171 8.51 -1.55 -7.68
C LEU A 171 7.83 -2.62 -6.81
N VAL A 172 8.18 -3.90 -6.99
CA VAL A 172 7.65 -5.00 -6.16
C VAL A 172 8.78 -5.71 -5.42
N SER A 173 8.50 -6.22 -4.23
CA SER A 173 9.47 -6.95 -3.40
C SER A 173 9.55 -8.44 -3.75
N ARG A 174 8.45 -9.03 -4.26
CA ARG A 174 8.39 -10.43 -4.67
C ARG A 174 7.41 -10.62 -5.82
N VAL A 175 7.73 -11.58 -6.69
CA VAL A 175 6.85 -12.10 -7.74
C VAL A 175 6.49 -13.54 -7.37
N LEU A 176 5.20 -13.86 -7.36
CA LEU A 176 4.65 -15.14 -6.92
C LEU A 176 4.01 -15.89 -8.12
N PRO A 177 3.89 -17.23 -8.10
CA PRO A 177 3.41 -17.97 -9.27
C PRO A 177 1.99 -17.59 -9.72
N ASP A 178 1.10 -17.41 -8.74
CA ASP A 178 -0.32 -17.19 -8.97
C ASP A 178 -0.93 -16.35 -7.84
N LYS A 179 -2.20 -15.96 -8.04
CA LYS A 179 -2.93 -15.08 -7.12
C LYS A 179 -3.21 -15.70 -5.75
N GLU A 180 -3.44 -17.00 -5.67
CA GLU A 180 -3.74 -17.70 -4.42
C GLU A 180 -2.50 -17.69 -3.53
N THR A 181 -1.37 -18.16 -4.06
CA THR A 181 -0.07 -18.11 -3.41
C THR A 181 0.31 -16.68 -3.01
N LEU A 182 0.05 -15.71 -3.89
CA LEU A 182 0.28 -14.29 -3.62
C LEU A 182 -0.52 -13.78 -2.40
N LEU A 183 -1.79 -14.15 -2.29
CA LEU A 183 -2.65 -13.75 -1.18
C LEU A 183 -2.22 -14.39 0.14
N GLU A 184 -1.86 -15.67 0.11
CA GLU A 184 -1.32 -16.37 1.27
C GLU A 184 -0.07 -15.69 1.80
N VAL A 185 0.94 -15.50 0.95
CA VAL A 185 2.20 -14.83 1.33
C VAL A 185 1.96 -13.40 1.83
N ALA A 186 1.03 -12.67 1.23
CA ALA A 186 0.72 -11.32 1.69
C ALA A 186 0.08 -11.31 3.09
N LEU A 187 -0.84 -12.23 3.36
CA LEU A 187 -1.46 -12.39 4.67
C LEU A 187 -0.44 -12.84 5.71
N GLU A 188 0.49 -13.73 5.36
CA GLU A 188 1.59 -14.14 6.24
C GLU A 188 2.49 -12.96 6.63
N VAL A 189 2.89 -12.13 5.66
CA VAL A 189 3.67 -10.92 5.95
C VAL A 189 2.87 -9.96 6.83
N ALA A 190 1.57 -9.78 6.57
CA ALA A 190 0.72 -8.93 7.39
C ALA A 190 0.57 -9.45 8.83
N VAL A 191 0.46 -10.77 9.01
CA VAL A 191 0.44 -11.42 10.33
C VAL A 191 1.78 -11.24 11.05
N ALA A 192 2.90 -11.41 10.34
CA ALA A 192 4.23 -11.21 10.90
C ALA A 192 4.43 -9.76 11.38
N ILE A 193 3.90 -8.77 10.65
CA ILE A 193 3.88 -7.36 11.06
C ILE A 193 2.97 -7.17 12.27
N ALA A 194 1.75 -7.69 12.24
CA ALA A 194 0.75 -7.55 13.32
C ALA A 194 1.18 -8.20 14.66
N ALA A 195 2.09 -9.17 14.59
CA ALA A 195 2.72 -9.80 15.75
C ALA A 195 3.74 -8.91 16.47
N ARG A 196 4.22 -7.82 15.85
CA ARG A 196 5.20 -6.90 16.48
C ARG A 196 4.51 -5.85 17.35
N SER A 197 5.32 -5.12 18.12
CA SER A 197 4.86 -3.95 18.88
C SER A 197 4.20 -2.95 17.93
N PRO A 198 2.92 -2.59 18.14
CA PRO A 198 2.23 -1.64 17.28
C PRO A 198 2.84 -0.24 17.40
N VAL A 199 3.35 0.15 18.58
CA VAL A 199 4.10 1.40 18.80
C VAL A 199 5.36 1.42 17.94
N ALA A 200 6.16 0.36 17.98
CA ALA A 200 7.40 0.28 17.21
C ALA A 200 7.16 0.28 15.69
N VAL A 201 6.18 -0.50 15.24
CA VAL A 201 5.83 -0.62 13.81
C VAL A 201 5.28 0.69 13.27
N GLN A 202 4.30 1.32 13.95
CA GLN A 202 3.77 2.64 13.56
C GLN A 202 4.83 3.73 13.61
N GLY A 203 5.61 3.79 14.68
CA GLY A 203 6.73 4.72 14.79
C GLY A 203 7.73 4.56 13.64
N THR A 204 8.05 3.31 13.25
CA THR A 204 8.93 3.03 12.11
C THR A 204 8.35 3.57 10.81
N LYS A 205 7.08 3.31 10.51
CA LYS A 205 6.42 3.82 9.30
C LYS A 205 6.41 5.35 9.25
N ILE A 206 6.02 5.99 10.35
CA ILE A 206 5.94 7.45 10.46
C ILE A 206 7.31 8.07 10.22
N ASN A 207 8.37 7.54 10.84
CA ASN A 207 9.72 8.06 10.70
C ASN A 207 10.35 7.76 9.33
N LEU A 208 10.04 6.61 8.70
CA LEU A 208 10.44 6.34 7.31
C LEU A 208 9.82 7.36 6.34
N LEU A 209 8.52 7.63 6.49
CA LEU A 209 7.83 8.61 5.66
C LEU A 209 8.33 10.04 5.91
N TYR A 210 8.57 10.39 7.18
CA TYR A 210 9.13 11.71 7.53
C TYR A 210 10.52 11.91 6.93
N SER A 211 11.38 10.90 7.03
CA SER A 211 12.78 10.99 6.61
C SER A 211 12.96 10.94 5.09
N ARG A 212 12.02 10.34 4.35
CA ARG A 212 12.12 10.15 2.89
C ARG A 212 12.37 11.46 2.12
N ASP A 213 11.76 12.55 2.59
CA ASP A 213 11.72 13.83 1.88
C ASP A 213 12.55 14.92 2.58
N ARG A 214 13.49 14.53 3.47
CA ARG A 214 14.26 15.44 4.32
C ARG A 214 15.73 15.05 4.45
N PRO A 215 16.62 16.01 4.79
CA PRO A 215 18.00 15.69 5.16
C PRO A 215 18.07 14.72 6.34
N VAL A 216 19.12 13.90 6.37
CA VAL A 216 19.34 12.90 7.43
C VAL A 216 19.36 13.54 8.82
N SER A 217 19.94 14.73 8.97
CA SER A 217 19.99 15.46 10.24
C SER A 217 18.60 15.79 10.79
N GLU A 218 17.66 16.22 9.94
CA GLU A 218 16.27 16.48 10.34
C GLU A 218 15.54 15.19 10.71
N GLY A 219 15.76 14.11 9.94
CA GLY A 219 15.20 12.80 10.25
C GLY A 219 15.67 12.26 11.61
N LEU A 220 16.96 12.40 11.93
CA LEU A 220 17.52 12.00 13.23
C LEU A 220 17.00 12.85 14.38
N LEU A 221 16.85 14.16 14.20
CA LEU A 221 16.27 15.04 15.21
C LEU A 221 14.80 14.70 15.50
N HIS A 222 14.02 14.46 14.44
CA HIS A 222 12.64 13.99 14.56
C HIS A 222 12.57 12.63 15.28
N MET A 223 13.44 11.68 14.91
CA MET A 223 13.50 10.35 15.53
C MET A 223 13.85 10.44 17.03
N ALA A 224 14.80 11.30 17.40
CA ALA A 224 15.16 11.53 18.80
C ALA A 224 13.96 12.07 19.60
N THR A 225 13.29 13.09 19.06
CA THR A 225 12.10 13.70 19.68
C THR A 225 10.95 12.69 19.80
N TRP A 226 10.71 11.89 18.76
CA TRP A 226 9.70 10.84 18.73
C TRP A 226 9.96 9.76 19.79
N ASN A 227 11.21 9.28 19.89
CA ASN A 227 11.58 8.23 20.82
C ASN A 227 11.60 8.68 22.28
N MET A 228 11.76 9.98 22.59
CA MET A 228 11.62 10.47 23.97
C MET A 228 10.27 10.10 24.59
N ALA A 229 9.19 10.09 23.79
CA ALA A 229 7.88 9.63 24.22
C ALA A 229 7.72 8.11 24.04
N MET A 230 8.04 7.58 22.86
CA MET A 230 7.67 6.19 22.51
C MET A 230 8.50 5.12 23.21
N LEU A 231 9.70 5.46 23.73
CA LEU A 231 10.49 4.52 24.54
C LEU A 231 9.91 4.27 25.94
N GLN A 232 8.87 5.01 26.35
CA GLN A 232 8.19 4.82 27.63
C GLN A 232 7.11 3.70 27.59
N THR A 233 6.98 3.01 26.46
CA THR A 233 6.03 1.90 26.28
C THR A 233 6.40 0.65 27.08
N GLU A 234 5.39 -0.10 27.54
CA GLU A 234 5.57 -1.44 28.12
C GLU A 234 6.02 -2.49 27.10
N ASP A 235 5.93 -2.20 25.80
CA ASP A 235 6.29 -3.15 24.74
C ASP A 235 7.78 -3.51 24.78
N ILE A 236 8.65 -2.57 25.22
CA ILE A 236 10.10 -2.79 25.34
C ILE A 236 10.42 -3.83 26.42
N PRO A 237 10.03 -3.66 27.71
CA PRO A 237 10.32 -4.65 28.73
C PRO A 237 9.68 -6.01 28.41
N LYS A 238 8.47 -6.04 27.81
CA LYS A 238 7.85 -7.30 27.33
C LYS A 238 8.70 -8.00 26.27
N SER A 239 9.24 -7.24 25.31
CA SER A 239 10.09 -7.78 24.25
C SER A 239 11.44 -8.27 24.80
N VAL A 240 12.04 -7.54 25.74
CA VAL A 240 13.29 -7.93 26.41
C VAL A 240 13.08 -9.24 27.18
N GLN A 241 12.02 -9.33 27.99
CA GLN A 241 11.71 -10.54 28.74
C GLN A 241 11.44 -11.74 27.80
N ALA A 242 10.70 -11.53 26.71
CA ALA A 242 10.43 -12.57 25.73
C ALA A 242 11.72 -13.09 25.07
N ALA A 243 12.68 -12.21 24.77
CA ALA A 243 13.98 -12.59 24.23
C ALA A 243 14.80 -13.42 25.23
N LEU A 244 14.80 -13.04 26.52
CA LEU A 244 15.45 -13.81 27.59
C LEU A 244 14.81 -15.20 27.75
N ASP A 245 13.48 -15.27 27.65
CA ASP A 245 12.70 -16.51 27.73
C ASP A 245 12.75 -17.35 26.43
N LYS A 246 13.46 -16.88 25.38
CA LYS A 246 13.50 -17.48 24.03
C LYS A 246 12.10 -17.71 23.42
N LYS A 247 11.15 -16.85 23.75
CA LYS A 247 9.80 -16.87 23.15
C LYS A 247 9.86 -16.34 21.73
N ARG A 248 8.97 -16.83 20.87
CA ARG A 248 8.84 -16.30 19.51
C ARG A 248 8.14 -14.94 19.58
N PRO A 249 8.45 -14.00 18.67
CA PRO A 249 7.83 -12.67 18.68
C PRO A 249 6.29 -12.69 18.61
N GLU A 250 5.70 -13.71 17.98
CA GLU A 250 4.26 -13.91 17.87
C GLU A 250 3.56 -14.26 19.19
N ASP A 251 4.32 -14.77 20.17
CA ASP A 251 3.81 -15.18 21.46
C ASP A 251 3.81 -14.02 22.48
N VAL A 252 4.23 -12.80 22.07
CA VAL A 252 4.32 -11.62 22.95
C VAL A 252 3.04 -10.77 22.86
N PRO A 253 2.26 -10.64 23.94
CA PRO A 253 1.04 -9.84 23.92
C PRO A 253 1.38 -8.34 24.09
N PHE A 254 1.19 -7.59 23.01
CA PHE A 254 1.21 -6.12 23.04
C PHE A 254 -0.23 -5.57 23.16
N ALA A 255 -0.40 -4.42 23.81
CA ALA A 255 -1.69 -3.76 23.93
C ALA A 255 -2.23 -3.27 22.56
N LYS A 256 -3.52 -2.90 22.53
CA LYS A 256 -4.06 -2.11 21.40
C LYS A 256 -3.53 -0.68 21.52
N LEU A 257 -3.50 0.05 20.39
CA LEU A 257 -3.12 1.46 20.37
C LEU A 257 -4.22 2.38 20.89
#